data_AF-A0A842U094-F1
#
_entry.id   AF-A0A842U094-F1
#
_cell.length_a   1.000
_cell.length_b   1.000
_cell.length_c   1.000
_cell.angle_alpha   90.00
_cell.angle_beta   90.00
_cell.angle_gamma   90.00
#
_symmetry.space_group_name_H-M   'P 1'
#
loop_
_entity.id
_entity.type
_entity.pdbx_description
1 polymer ?
#
loop_
_entity_poly.entity_id
_entity_poly.type
_entity_poly.pdbx_seq_one_letter_code
_entity_poly.pdbx_strand_id
1 'polypeptide(L)'
;MKRWWIVLIVILIFVLAALSFVKLTGMTVTAVNTCYDSDFGKDYWSVGEVRGEYYLFMRDVYAEEDSCKNNKILIEYYCVDDSSGFHSYRDREKFRCPEGCKDGRCLGEPVEVPRRGFFDIFIFWK
;
A
#
# COMPACT_ATOMS: atom_id res chain seq x y z
N MET A 1 22.97 39.54 39.63
CA MET A 1 23.35 39.25 38.24
C MET A 1 23.05 37.78 37.96
N LYS A 2 21.95 37.50 37.24
CA LYS A 2 21.45 36.13 37.03
C LYS A 2 22.39 35.40 36.06
N ARG A 3 22.92 34.23 36.45
CA ARG A 3 23.88 33.44 35.68
C ARG A 3 23.21 32.65 34.54
N TRP A 4 22.41 33.31 33.72
CA TRP A 4 21.66 32.70 32.61
C TRP A 4 22.57 31.96 31.62
N TRP A 5 23.80 32.43 31.45
CA TRP A 5 24.78 31.82 30.57
C TRP A 5 25.16 30.38 31.00
N ILE A 6 25.16 30.06 32.30
CA ILE A 6 25.43 28.69 32.77
C ILE A 6 24.28 27.76 32.39
N VAL A 7 23.04 28.24 32.52
CA VAL A 7 21.85 27.49 32.12
C VAL A 7 21.87 27.22 30.62
N LEU A 8 22.25 28.21 29.81
CA LEU A 8 22.38 28.05 28.36
C LEU A 8 23.47 27.03 27.97
N ILE A 9 24.61 27.02 28.67
CA ILE A 9 25.69 26.05 28.42
C ILE A 9 25.23 24.62 28.78
N VAL A 10 24.55 24.44 29.91
CA VAL A 10 24.06 23.11 30.32
C VAL A 10 23.01 22.58 29.34
N ILE A 11 22.09 23.44 28.88
CA ILE A 11 21.12 23.06 27.85
C ILE A 11 21.83 22.67 26.55
N LEU A 12 22.83 23.45 26.11
CA LEU A 12 23.59 23.15 24.90
C LEU A 12 24.32 21.80 25.00
N ILE A 13 24.97 21.52 26.13
CA ILE A 13 25.65 20.22 26.35
C ILE A 13 24.64 19.08 26.30
N PHE A 14 23.45 19.24 26.90
CA PHE A 14 22.43 18.21 26.89
C PHE A 14 21.90 17.93 25.48
N VAL A 15 21.69 18.98 24.67
CA VAL A 15 21.28 18.87 23.27
C VAL A 15 22.36 18.17 22.44
N LEU A 16 23.63 18.57 22.59
CA LEU A 16 24.75 17.96 21.86
C LEU A 16 24.95 16.49 22.25
N ALA A 17 24.77 16.14 23.53
CA ALA A 17 24.83 14.77 24.01
C ALA A 17 23.68 13.92 23.44
N ALA A 18 22.45 14.43 23.43
CA ALA A 18 21.29 13.74 22.85
C ALA A 18 21.47 13.49 21.33
N LEU A 19 21.95 14.49 20.59
CA LEU A 19 22.23 14.34 19.16
C LEU A 19 23.34 13.34 18.87
N SER A 20 24.37 13.30 19.73
CA SER A 20 25.47 12.32 19.62
C SER A 20 24.99 10.91 19.96
N PHE A 21 24.08 10.77 20.94
CA PHE A 21 23.52 9.49 21.36
C PHE A 21 22.66 8.83 20.28
N VAL A 22 21.85 9.61 19.55
CA VAL A 22 21.08 9.09 18.41
C VAL A 22 21.99 8.55 17.31
N LYS A 23 23.10 9.26 17.02
CA LYS A 23 24.09 8.78 16.04
C LYS A 23 24.82 7.52 16.49
N LEU A 24 25.10 7.39 17.79
CA LEU A 24 25.85 6.25 18.33
C LEU A 24 25.03 4.97 18.41
N THR A 25 23.73 5.08 18.71
CA THR A 25 22.84 3.92 18.87
C THR A 25 22.34 3.34 17.55
N GLY A 26 22.45 4.10 16.44
CA GLY A 26 22.07 3.60 15.11
C GLY A 26 20.61 3.14 15.03
N MET A 27 19.75 3.59 15.95
CA MET A 27 18.36 3.16 16.04
C MET A 27 17.59 3.76 14.86
N THR A 28 17.60 3.04 13.74
CA THR A 28 16.76 3.37 12.59
C THR A 28 15.37 2.81 12.85
N VAL A 29 14.40 3.70 13.02
CA VAL A 29 12.99 3.30 13.04
C VAL A 29 12.62 2.94 11.62
N THR A 30 12.69 1.65 11.28
CA THR A 30 12.25 1.15 9.98
C THR A 30 10.75 0.92 10.05
N ALA A 31 10.00 1.70 9.26
CA ALA A 31 8.61 1.35 9.01
C ALA A 31 8.57 0.01 8.28
N VAL A 32 7.62 -0.85 8.59
CA VAL A 32 7.31 -2.05 7.79
C VAL A 32 5.83 -2.00 7.47
N ASN A 33 5.48 -2.14 6.19
CA ASN A 33 4.12 -2.34 5.76
C ASN A 33 4.05 -3.60 4.92
N THR A 34 3.20 -4.53 5.34
CA THR A 34 2.92 -5.77 4.62
C THR A 34 1.49 -5.75 4.12
N CYS A 35 1.28 -6.27 2.93
CA CYS A 35 -0.03 -6.42 2.32
C CYS A 35 -0.08 -7.80 1.64
N TYR A 36 -1.15 -8.53 1.87
CA TYR A 36 -1.48 -9.79 1.23
C TYR A 36 -2.85 -9.67 0.58
N ASP A 37 -2.93 -10.06 -0.67
CA ASP A 37 -4.11 -9.99 -1.52
C ASP A 37 -4.53 -11.42 -1.89
N SER A 38 -5.80 -11.76 -1.64
CA SER A 38 -6.30 -13.11 -1.90
C SER A 38 -6.54 -13.44 -3.37
N ASP A 39 -6.74 -12.43 -4.23
CA ASP A 39 -7.03 -12.61 -5.66
C ASP A 39 -5.88 -12.19 -6.60
N PHE A 40 -4.75 -11.78 -6.00
CA PHE A 40 -3.52 -11.41 -6.70
C PHE A 40 -3.64 -10.17 -7.58
N GLY A 41 -4.41 -9.17 -7.15
CA GLY A 41 -4.30 -7.81 -7.63
C GLY A 41 -5.65 -7.16 -7.83
N LYS A 42 -6.04 -6.97 -9.08
CA LYS A 42 -7.29 -6.31 -9.44
C LYS A 42 -8.19 -7.28 -10.19
N ASP A 43 -8.69 -8.30 -9.51
CA ASP A 43 -9.64 -9.26 -10.06
C ASP A 43 -11.09 -8.93 -9.66
N TYR A 44 -11.69 -8.04 -10.45
CA TYR A 44 -13.07 -7.58 -10.23
C TYR A 44 -14.15 -8.67 -10.28
N TRP A 45 -13.85 -9.90 -10.72
CA TRP A 45 -14.84 -10.99 -10.88
C TRP A 45 -14.74 -12.06 -9.78
N SER A 46 -13.65 -12.08 -9.04
CA SER A 46 -13.47 -12.93 -7.86
C SER A 46 -13.86 -12.15 -6.60
N VAL A 47 -14.07 -12.86 -5.49
CA VAL A 47 -14.21 -12.20 -4.19
C VAL A 47 -12.81 -12.03 -3.62
N GLY A 48 -12.39 -10.79 -3.42
CA GLY A 48 -11.09 -10.45 -2.86
C GLY A 48 -11.14 -9.96 -1.41
N GLU A 49 -10.01 -10.15 -0.75
CA GLU A 49 -9.70 -9.61 0.56
C GLU A 49 -8.22 -9.24 0.63
N VAL A 50 -7.96 -8.05 1.17
CA VAL A 50 -6.62 -7.57 1.49
C VAL A 50 -6.39 -7.56 2.99
N ARG A 51 -5.32 -8.21 3.44
CA ARG A 51 -4.88 -8.24 4.85
C ARG A 51 -3.45 -7.77 4.98
N GLY A 52 -3.13 -7.14 6.10
CA GLY A 52 -1.78 -6.67 6.31
C GLY A 52 -1.51 -6.08 7.67
N GLU A 53 -0.27 -5.61 7.83
CA GLU A 53 0.23 -5.08 9.08
C GLU A 53 1.12 -3.87 8.80
N TYR A 54 0.97 -2.84 9.62
CA TYR A 54 1.82 -1.66 9.61
C TYR A 54 2.55 -1.57 10.95
N TYR A 55 3.87 -1.38 10.90
CA TYR A 55 4.73 -1.24 12.06
C TYR A 55 5.61 -0.01 11.91
N LEU A 56 5.51 0.94 12.86
CA LEU A 56 6.46 2.05 13.00
C LEU A 56 6.91 2.19 14.46
N PHE A 57 5.96 2.53 15.34
CA PHE A 57 6.14 2.56 16.79
C PHE A 57 5.20 1.58 17.52
N MET A 58 4.08 1.26 16.86
CA MET A 58 3.08 0.31 17.30
C MET A 58 2.68 -0.55 16.10
N ARG A 59 2.26 -1.78 16.36
CA ARG A 59 1.73 -2.70 15.36
C ARG A 59 0.24 -2.41 15.16
N ASP A 60 -0.13 -2.15 13.92
CA ASP A 60 -1.52 -2.02 13.49
C ASP A 60 -1.83 -3.11 12.46
N VAL A 61 -2.98 -3.76 12.58
CA VAL A 61 -3.39 -4.89 11.72
C VAL A 61 -4.67 -4.50 11.01
N TYR A 62 -4.73 -4.74 9.70
CA TYR A 62 -5.89 -4.38 8.88
C TYR A 62 -6.35 -5.56 8.03
N ALA A 63 -7.65 -5.56 7.72
CA ALA A 63 -8.31 -6.47 6.79
C ALA A 63 -9.44 -5.69 6.11
N GLU A 64 -9.49 -5.74 4.78
CA GLU A 64 -10.50 -5.08 3.95
C GLU A 64 -10.96 -6.06 2.87
N GLU A 65 -12.28 -6.21 2.73
CA GLU A 65 -12.89 -7.06 1.71
C GLU A 65 -13.43 -6.22 0.56
N ASP A 66 -13.42 -6.79 -0.64
CA ASP A 66 -14.07 -6.18 -1.79
C ASP A 66 -15.56 -6.02 -1.53
N SER A 67 -16.09 -4.88 -1.96
CA SER A 67 -17.46 -4.53 -1.59
C SER A 67 -18.20 -3.76 -2.66
N CYS A 68 -19.47 -4.12 -2.85
CA CYS A 68 -20.35 -3.40 -3.76
C CYS A 68 -20.83 -2.11 -3.10
N LYS A 69 -20.30 -0.97 -3.53
CA LYS A 69 -20.82 0.34 -3.12
C LYS A 69 -22.28 0.54 -3.54
N ASN A 70 -22.63 0.01 -4.71
CA ASN A 70 -24.01 -0.09 -5.20
C ASN A 70 -24.10 -1.22 -6.24
N ASN A 71 -25.25 -1.38 -6.89
CA ASN A 71 -25.49 -2.44 -7.88
C ASN A 71 -24.60 -2.41 -9.14
N LYS A 72 -23.76 -1.37 -9.34
CA LYS A 72 -22.90 -1.21 -10.52
C LYS A 72 -21.46 -0.82 -10.19
N ILE A 73 -21.14 -0.51 -8.93
CA ILE A 73 -19.81 -0.03 -8.53
C ILE A 73 -19.23 -0.98 -7.48
N LEU A 74 -18.14 -1.65 -7.84
CA LEU A 74 -17.28 -2.43 -6.96
C LEU A 74 -16.21 -1.50 -6.36
N ILE A 75 -15.96 -1.65 -5.07
CA ILE A 75 -14.75 -1.17 -4.40
C ILE A 75 -13.82 -2.38 -4.36
N GLU A 76 -12.77 -2.31 -5.16
CA GLU A 76 -11.69 -3.29 -5.21
C GLU A 76 -10.60 -2.86 -4.23
N TYR A 77 -10.18 -3.72 -3.32
CA TYR A 77 -8.97 -3.54 -2.53
C TYR A 77 -7.85 -4.39 -3.11
N TYR A 78 -6.66 -3.81 -3.23
CA TYR A 78 -5.52 -4.51 -3.81
C TYR A 78 -4.21 -4.08 -3.15
N CYS A 79 -3.18 -4.92 -3.27
CA CYS A 79 -1.84 -4.59 -2.78
C CYS A 79 -0.99 -3.85 -3.83
N VAL A 80 -0.24 -2.84 -3.37
CA VAL A 80 0.72 -2.06 -4.17
C VAL A 80 2.06 -2.04 -3.48
N ASP A 81 3.09 -2.45 -4.19
CA ASP A 81 4.46 -2.39 -3.69
C ASP A 81 5.06 -0.99 -3.87
N ASP A 82 5.90 -0.57 -2.93
CA ASP A 82 6.72 0.62 -3.12
C ASP A 82 7.86 0.38 -4.13
N SER A 83 8.53 1.47 -4.50
CA SER A 83 9.68 1.41 -5.40
C SER A 83 10.88 0.66 -4.83
N SER A 84 10.89 0.40 -3.51
CA SER A 84 11.97 -0.33 -2.85
C SER A 84 11.73 -1.84 -2.87
N GLY A 85 10.49 -2.28 -3.06
CA GLY A 85 10.06 -3.69 -2.98
C GLY A 85 10.05 -4.24 -1.55
N PHE A 86 10.34 -3.41 -0.54
CA PHE A 86 10.36 -3.81 0.87
C PHE A 86 9.01 -3.59 1.56
N HIS A 87 8.14 -2.77 0.97
CA HIS A 87 6.85 -2.45 1.55
C HIS A 87 5.73 -2.65 0.55
N SER A 88 4.63 -3.21 1.05
CA SER A 88 3.40 -3.37 0.29
C SER A 88 2.24 -2.75 1.06
N TYR A 89 1.38 -2.03 0.37
CA TYR A 89 0.33 -1.19 0.93
C TYR A 89 -1.00 -1.59 0.32
N ARG A 90 -2.07 -1.60 1.11
CA ARG A 90 -3.42 -1.64 0.51
C ARG A 90 -3.71 -0.33 -0.20
N ASP A 91 -4.31 -0.45 -1.37
CA ASP A 91 -4.97 0.63 -2.08
C ASP A 91 -6.37 0.18 -2.49
N ARG A 92 -7.17 1.08 -3.07
CA ARG A 92 -8.50 0.73 -3.57
C ARG A 92 -8.86 1.41 -4.88
N GLU A 93 -9.63 0.71 -5.70
CA GLU A 93 -10.18 1.21 -6.94
C GLU A 93 -11.71 1.16 -6.94
N LYS A 94 -12.33 2.03 -7.73
CA LYS A 94 -13.76 1.96 -8.02
C LYS A 94 -13.94 1.44 -9.43
N PHE A 95 -14.39 0.20 -9.56
CA PHE A 95 -14.65 -0.41 -10.86
C PHE A 95 -16.15 -0.42 -11.16
N ARG A 96 -16.52 -0.16 -12.42
CA ARG A 96 -17.92 -0.20 -12.86
C ARG A 96 -18.23 -1.55 -13.47
N CYS A 97 -18.95 -2.40 -12.73
CA CYS A 97 -19.33 -3.71 -13.19
C CYS A 97 -20.30 -3.64 -14.40
N PRO A 98 -20.02 -4.35 -15.51
CA PRO A 98 -20.87 -4.35 -16.69
C PRO A 98 -22.29 -4.84 -16.40
N GLU A 99 -22.41 -6.01 -15.77
CA GLU A 99 -23.72 -6.66 -15.56
C GLU A 99 -24.31 -6.34 -14.20
N GLY A 100 -23.48 -6.16 -13.19
CA GLY A 100 -23.89 -5.73 -11.86
C GLY A 100 -22.82 -6.05 -10.84
N CYS A 101 -22.95 -5.54 -9.62
CA CYS A 101 -22.09 -5.91 -8.49
C CYS A 101 -22.93 -6.65 -7.45
N LYS A 102 -22.41 -7.77 -6.97
CA LYS A 102 -23.01 -8.52 -5.87
C LYS A 102 -21.92 -9.22 -5.06
N ASP A 103 -22.05 -9.19 -3.73
CA ASP A 103 -21.19 -9.93 -2.79
C ASP A 103 -19.69 -9.69 -3.01
N GLY A 104 -19.29 -8.43 -3.24
CA GLY A 104 -17.89 -8.06 -3.40
C GLY A 104 -17.28 -8.41 -4.75
N ARG A 105 -18.08 -8.65 -5.79
CA ARG A 105 -17.58 -8.93 -7.15
C ARG A 105 -18.54 -8.47 -8.24
N CYS A 106 -18.02 -8.35 -9.44
CA CYS A 106 -18.81 -8.16 -10.64
C CYS A 106 -19.51 -9.45 -11.07
N LEU A 107 -20.74 -9.29 -11.54
CA LEU A 107 -21.51 -10.32 -12.23
C LEU A 107 -21.10 -10.40 -13.70
N GLY A 108 -21.30 -11.57 -14.29
CA GLY A 108 -20.90 -11.89 -15.66
C GLY A 108 -19.50 -12.48 -15.74
N GLU A 109 -18.95 -12.58 -16.95
CA GLU A 109 -17.60 -13.06 -17.18
C GLU A 109 -16.62 -11.91 -17.43
N PRO A 110 -15.31 -12.11 -17.16
CA PRO A 110 -14.28 -11.19 -17.60
C PRO A 110 -14.39 -10.99 -19.10
N VAL A 111 -14.42 -9.72 -19.53
CA VAL A 111 -14.28 -9.43 -20.96
C VAL A 111 -12.84 -9.76 -21.31
N GLU A 112 -12.61 -10.94 -21.89
CA GLU A 112 -11.32 -11.26 -22.50
C GLU A 112 -11.10 -10.26 -23.64
N VAL A 113 -10.38 -9.18 -23.36
CA VAL A 113 -9.85 -8.34 -24.41
C VAL A 113 -8.84 -9.22 -25.16
N PRO A 114 -9.03 -9.50 -26.47
CA PRO A 114 -8.05 -10.26 -27.21
C PRO A 114 -6.73 -9.49 -27.10
N ARG A 115 -5.78 -10.04 -26.35
CA ARG A 115 -4.41 -9.52 -26.30
C ARG A 115 -3.89 -9.66 -27.71
N ARG A 116 -3.92 -8.59 -28.52
CA ARG A 116 -3.25 -8.57 -29.82
C ARG A 116 -1.81 -8.94 -29.55
N GLY A 117 -1.47 -10.18 -29.89
CA GLY A 117 -0.13 -10.70 -29.71
C GLY A 117 0.83 -9.80 -30.47
N PHE A 118 1.98 -9.56 -29.86
CA PHE A 118 3.13 -8.87 -30.44
C PHE A 118 3.63 -9.47 -31.79
N PHE A 119 3.04 -10.56 -32.28
CA PHE A 119 3.45 -11.28 -33.49
C PHE A 119 2.69 -10.92 -34.79
N ASP A 120 1.63 -10.10 -34.76
CA ASP A 120 0.86 -9.79 -35.98
C ASP A 120 1.49 -8.70 -36.88
N ILE A 121 2.67 -8.15 -36.53
CA ILE A 121 3.33 -7.10 -37.32
C ILE A 121 4.08 -7.66 -38.56
N PHE A 122 4.31 -8.97 -38.67
CA PHE A 122 5.10 -9.53 -39.77
C PHE A 122 4.33 -10.06 -40.99
N ILE A 123 2.99 -10.00 -41.01
CA ILE A 123 2.21 -10.55 -42.15
C ILE A 123 1.88 -9.49 -43.23
N PHE A 124 2.11 -8.20 -42.97
CA PHE A 124 1.83 -7.13 -43.95
C PHE A 124 2.99 -6.74 -44.88
N TRP A 125 4.08 -7.50 -44.89
CA TRP A 125 5.13 -7.40 -45.92
C TRP A 125 5.26 -8.72 -46.68
N LYS A 126 4.30 -8.99 -47.57
CA LYS A 126 4.52 -9.86 -48.73
C LYS A 126 3.79 -9.34 -49.95
#